data_AF-A0A1Q6EDM6-F1
#
_entry.id   AF-A0A1Q6EDM6-F1
#
_cell.length_a   1.000
_cell.length_b   1.000
_cell.length_c   1.000
_cell.angle_alpha   90.00
_cell.angle_beta   90.00
_cell.angle_gamma   90.00
#
_symmetry.space_group_name_H-M   'P 1'
#
loop_
_entity.id
_entity.type
_entity.pdbx_description
1 polymer ?
#
loop_
_entity_poly.entity_id
_entity_poly.type
_entity_poly.pdbx_seq_one_letter_code
_entity_poly.pdbx_strand_id
1 'polypeptide(L)'
;MVNAAHELLISHHTPDNMPKQSRKRLRVRGKVQRNDRGEVKYMQGDTARGALHQQTFYGAIERDGEIRYVVRKSLDQLLPTDVDKIVDETVKRKVQEAIEAFGFKEAMDPQKHTVWMNKDKNVPIRKVRILTGVKNPILLKPHRDVSVKEYKRYYHVVNDGNYCMAIYEGRDRQGRLKRTFEIVNKLEAARYFKRSADRESRPDLVPLSDVNGYSLKYLLKTGTMVLFYENSPDELYECSVGELAKRLYKVVGMAQDGRVQFLFHQEARDQKAVTAECGMGISVFDARHPAPKLRIRVSNFKMFVEGYDFELTVTGEVKFKR
;
A
#
# COMPACT_ATOMS: atom_id res chain seq x y z
N MET A 1 -36.19 -17.91 -18.61
CA MET A 1 -35.17 -18.06 -17.55
C MET A 1 -34.54 -16.70 -17.34
N VAL A 2 -34.81 -16.04 -16.20
CA VAL A 2 -34.13 -14.79 -15.85
C VAL A 2 -32.70 -15.16 -15.51
N ASN A 3 -31.74 -14.66 -16.28
CA ASN A 3 -30.33 -15.01 -16.14
C ASN A 3 -29.75 -14.20 -14.95
N ALA A 4 -30.01 -14.68 -13.73
CA ALA A 4 -29.78 -13.97 -12.46
C ALA A 4 -28.34 -13.46 -12.25
N ALA A 5 -27.36 -13.99 -12.97
CA ALA A 5 -25.96 -13.54 -12.88
C ALA A 5 -25.73 -12.12 -13.41
N HIS A 6 -26.50 -11.70 -14.44
CA HIS A 6 -26.28 -10.40 -15.10
C HIS A 6 -26.84 -9.22 -14.30
N GLU A 7 -27.76 -9.45 -13.38
CA GLU A 7 -28.34 -8.41 -12.50
C GLU A 7 -27.80 -8.51 -11.06
N LEU A 8 -26.83 -9.39 -10.82
CA LEU A 8 -26.24 -9.54 -9.51
C LEU A 8 -25.31 -8.35 -9.21
N LEU A 9 -25.54 -7.68 -8.08
CA LEU A 9 -24.66 -6.65 -7.53
C LEU A 9 -24.04 -7.17 -6.24
N ILE A 10 -22.71 -7.29 -6.21
CA ILE A 10 -21.97 -7.82 -5.06
C ILE A 10 -21.35 -6.67 -4.30
N SER A 11 -21.81 -6.46 -3.07
CA SER A 11 -21.18 -5.54 -2.11
C SER A 11 -19.99 -6.21 -1.44
N HIS A 12 -18.87 -5.48 -1.34
CA HIS A 12 -17.66 -5.94 -0.67
C HIS A 12 -17.40 -5.10 0.58
N HIS A 13 -17.67 -5.65 1.75
CA HIS A 13 -17.37 -4.96 2.99
C HIS A 13 -15.90 -5.15 3.41
N THR A 14 -15.11 -4.07 3.35
CA THR A 14 -13.74 -4.04 3.88
C THR A 14 -13.71 -3.21 5.17
N PRO A 15 -13.49 -3.82 6.34
CA PRO A 15 -13.56 -3.08 7.60
C PRO A 15 -12.38 -2.10 7.75
N ASP A 16 -12.71 -0.84 8.01
CA ASP A 16 -11.70 0.16 8.37
C ASP A 16 -11.30 0.01 9.85
N ASN A 17 -10.13 -0.56 10.06
CA ASN A 17 -9.60 -0.85 11.39
C ASN A 17 -8.52 0.15 11.85
N MET A 18 -8.04 1.03 10.97
CA MET A 18 -6.96 1.95 11.32
C MET A 18 -7.35 2.93 12.46
N PRO A 19 -8.59 3.45 12.52
CA PRO A 19 -9.03 4.30 13.62
C PRO A 19 -9.27 3.55 14.94
N LYS A 20 -9.35 2.20 14.94
CA LYS A 20 -9.81 1.42 16.10
C LYS A 20 -8.71 1.22 17.15
N GLN A 21 -8.86 1.91 18.28
CA GLN A 21 -7.94 1.82 19.42
C GLN A 21 -8.14 0.56 20.29
N SER A 22 -7.09 0.15 21.01
CA SER A 22 -7.18 -0.98 21.93
C SER A 22 -7.89 -0.60 23.22
N ARG A 23 -8.84 -1.43 23.63
CA ARG A 23 -9.50 -1.35 24.94
C ARG A 23 -9.72 -2.75 25.48
N LYS A 24 -8.96 -3.14 26.51
CA LYS A 24 -9.05 -4.47 27.14
C LYS A 24 -9.36 -4.32 28.63
N ARG A 25 -10.26 -5.15 29.17
CA ARG A 25 -10.50 -5.17 30.63
C ARG A 25 -9.21 -5.61 31.34
N LEU A 26 -8.79 -4.84 32.35
CA LEU A 26 -7.63 -5.19 33.16
C LEU A 26 -7.98 -6.41 34.00
N ARG A 27 -7.16 -7.46 33.89
CA ARG A 27 -7.28 -8.67 34.69
C ARG A 27 -5.96 -8.93 35.39
N VAL A 28 -6.03 -9.26 36.68
CA VAL A 28 -4.90 -9.73 37.47
C VAL A 28 -5.31 -11.07 38.05
N ARG A 29 -4.54 -12.13 37.75
CA ARG A 29 -4.87 -13.53 38.13
C ARG A 29 -6.29 -13.95 37.73
N GLY A 30 -6.68 -13.64 36.49
CA GLY A 30 -8.01 -13.98 35.94
C GLY A 30 -9.18 -13.11 36.40
N LYS A 31 -9.06 -12.38 37.51
CA LYS A 31 -10.10 -11.52 38.07
C LYS A 31 -10.07 -10.12 37.47
N VAL A 32 -11.25 -9.61 37.07
CA VAL A 32 -11.42 -8.24 36.55
C VAL A 32 -11.15 -7.24 37.67
N GLN A 33 -10.23 -6.32 37.41
CA GLN A 33 -9.89 -5.27 38.36
C GLN A 33 -10.90 -4.12 38.28
N ARG A 34 -11.25 -3.56 39.43
CA ARG A 34 -12.12 -2.39 39.56
C ARG A 34 -11.36 -1.21 40.18
N ASN A 35 -11.82 0.01 39.96
CA ASN A 35 -11.34 1.20 40.66
C ASN A 35 -12.05 1.37 42.02
N ASP A 36 -11.68 2.39 42.77
CA ASP A 36 -12.22 2.65 44.11
C ASP A 36 -13.72 2.99 44.08
N ARG A 37 -14.26 3.34 42.90
CA ARG A 37 -15.69 3.57 42.63
C ARG A 37 -16.43 2.32 42.19
N GLY A 38 -15.77 1.17 42.13
CA GLY A 38 -16.35 -0.11 41.70
C GLY A 38 -16.47 -0.29 40.17
N GLU A 39 -15.96 0.63 39.35
CA GLU A 39 -16.00 0.54 37.89
C GLU A 39 -14.86 -0.33 37.35
N VAL A 40 -15.08 -1.01 36.22
CA VAL A 40 -14.06 -1.87 35.60
C VAL A 40 -12.87 -1.05 35.09
N LYS A 41 -11.65 -1.42 35.50
CA LYS A 41 -10.41 -0.86 34.94
C LYS A 41 -10.17 -1.39 33.53
N TYR A 42 -9.81 -0.50 32.61
CA TYR A 42 -9.44 -0.85 31.23
C TYR A 42 -7.99 -0.49 30.96
N MET A 43 -7.26 -1.40 30.30
CA MET A 43 -6.00 -1.09 29.61
C MET A 43 -6.36 -0.47 28.25
N GLN A 44 -5.89 0.75 28.03
CA GLN A 44 -6.09 1.53 26.81
C GLN A 44 -4.74 2.08 26.35
N GLY A 45 -4.59 2.30 25.06
CA GLY A 45 -3.37 2.89 24.51
C GLY A 45 -3.48 3.05 23.00
N ASP A 46 -2.53 3.82 22.45
CA ASP A 46 -2.40 4.00 21.00
C ASP A 46 -2.16 2.65 20.34
N THR A 47 -2.93 2.37 19.28
CA THR A 47 -2.80 1.16 18.50
C THR A 47 -3.01 1.48 17.04
N ALA A 48 -2.13 0.95 16.20
CA ALA A 48 -2.34 0.87 14.77
C ALA A 48 -2.67 -0.59 14.40
N ARG A 49 -3.64 -0.79 13.50
CA ARG A 49 -4.06 -2.13 13.06
C ARG A 49 -3.73 -2.33 11.60
N GLY A 50 -2.67 -3.08 11.33
CA GLY A 50 -2.18 -3.41 10.00
C GLY A 50 -0.66 -3.20 9.87
N ALA A 51 -0.07 -3.76 8.82
CA ALA A 51 1.33 -3.51 8.49
C ALA A 51 1.52 -2.07 7.97
N LEU A 52 2.37 -1.29 8.63
CA LEU A 52 2.56 0.15 8.32
C LEU A 52 3.62 0.41 7.26
N HIS A 53 4.55 -0.52 7.12
CA HIS A 53 5.65 -0.56 6.16
C HIS A 53 6.12 -2.01 6.04
N GLN A 54 6.91 -2.30 5.00
CA GLN A 54 7.51 -3.62 4.85
C GLN A 54 8.52 -3.90 5.97
N GLN A 55 8.72 -5.18 6.28
CA GLN A 55 9.55 -5.60 7.40
C GLN A 55 11.05 -5.30 7.22
N THR A 56 11.49 -5.15 5.97
CA THR A 56 12.90 -4.93 5.64
C THR A 56 13.35 -3.51 5.97
N PHE A 57 14.40 -3.41 6.78
CA PHE A 57 15.14 -2.17 6.99
C PHE A 57 16.29 -2.06 5.99
N TYR A 58 16.45 -0.88 5.42
CA TYR A 58 17.50 -0.58 4.45
C TYR A 58 18.56 0.32 5.07
N GLY A 59 19.82 -0.01 4.83
CA GLY A 59 20.93 0.89 5.08
C GLY A 59 21.09 1.85 3.92
N ALA A 60 21.61 3.04 4.18
CA ALA A 60 21.96 4.00 3.15
C ALA A 60 23.49 4.13 3.03
N ILE A 61 23.97 4.14 1.79
CA ILE A 61 25.36 4.40 1.42
C ILE A 61 25.37 5.49 0.35
N GLU A 62 26.50 6.17 0.24
CA GLU A 62 26.77 7.10 -0.85
C GLU A 62 27.77 6.42 -1.78
N ARG A 63 27.46 6.44 -3.08
CA ARG A 63 28.32 5.89 -4.13
C ARG A 63 28.19 6.82 -5.34
N ASP A 64 29.31 7.31 -5.83
CA ASP A 64 29.38 8.20 -7.00
C ASP A 64 28.52 9.48 -6.83
N GLY A 65 28.44 10.01 -5.61
CA GLY A 65 27.63 11.19 -5.28
C GLY A 65 26.13 10.92 -5.12
N GLU A 66 25.67 9.67 -5.33
CA GLU A 66 24.27 9.29 -5.17
C GLU A 66 24.04 8.47 -3.90
N ILE A 67 22.93 8.73 -3.21
CA ILE A 67 22.49 7.90 -2.10
C ILE A 67 21.84 6.62 -2.65
N ARG A 68 22.37 5.47 -2.27
CA ARG A 68 21.86 4.15 -2.61
C ARG A 68 21.49 3.36 -1.36
N TYR A 69 20.45 2.55 -1.49
CA TYR A 69 19.94 1.74 -0.39
C TYR A 69 20.39 0.28 -0.51
N VAL A 70 20.80 -0.28 0.62
CA VAL A 70 21.39 -1.62 0.72
C VAL A 70 20.67 -2.46 1.76
N VAL A 71 20.67 -3.76 1.53
CA VAL A 71 20.26 -4.76 2.53
C VAL A 71 21.38 -5.77 2.72
N ARG A 72 21.47 -6.34 3.93
CA ARG A 72 22.43 -7.40 4.22
C ARG A 72 21.73 -8.75 4.13
N LYS A 73 22.11 -9.57 3.16
CA LYS A 73 21.60 -10.95 2.99
C LYS A 73 22.70 -11.95 3.34
N SER A 74 22.30 -13.10 3.87
CA SER A 74 23.20 -14.25 3.96
C SER A 74 23.39 -14.91 2.60
N LEU A 75 24.51 -15.61 2.42
CA LEU A 75 24.84 -16.22 1.12
C LEU A 75 23.75 -17.21 0.65
N ASP A 76 23.20 -18.00 1.57
CA ASP A 76 22.09 -18.95 1.34
C ASP A 76 20.77 -18.29 0.91
N GLN A 77 20.62 -16.98 1.13
CA GLN A 77 19.44 -16.20 0.75
C GLN A 77 19.66 -15.37 -0.53
N LEU A 78 20.83 -15.45 -1.14
CA LEU A 78 21.10 -14.75 -2.39
C LEU A 78 20.41 -15.44 -3.55
N LEU A 79 19.87 -14.62 -4.46
CA LEU A 79 19.50 -15.07 -5.79
C LEU A 79 20.69 -14.90 -6.74
N PRO A 80 20.78 -15.65 -7.85
CA PRO A 80 21.84 -15.46 -8.84
C PRO A 80 21.95 -14.01 -9.32
N THR A 81 20.82 -13.32 -9.49
CA THR A 81 20.75 -11.91 -9.90
C THR A 81 21.18 -10.92 -8.81
N ASP A 82 21.43 -11.36 -7.58
CA ASP A 82 21.91 -10.52 -6.49
C ASP A 82 23.44 -10.45 -6.42
N VAL A 83 24.16 -11.40 -7.03
CA VAL A 83 25.64 -11.46 -7.00
C VAL A 83 26.25 -10.21 -7.61
N ASP A 84 25.71 -9.75 -8.74
CA ASP A 84 26.19 -8.54 -9.40
C ASP A 84 25.95 -7.25 -8.61
N LYS A 85 25.00 -7.30 -7.66
CA LYS A 85 24.60 -6.17 -6.82
C LYS A 85 25.39 -6.10 -5.51
N ILE A 86 26.32 -7.03 -5.26
CA ILE A 86 27.18 -6.99 -4.07
C ILE A 86 27.96 -5.66 -4.07
N VAL A 87 27.93 -4.98 -2.93
CA VAL A 87 28.48 -3.62 -2.79
C VAL A 87 30.00 -3.61 -2.77
N ASP A 88 30.61 -4.59 -2.12
CA ASP A 88 32.06 -4.69 -1.94
C ASP A 88 32.66 -5.54 -3.07
N GLU A 89 33.49 -4.94 -3.90
CA GLU A 89 34.05 -5.58 -5.10
C GLU A 89 34.97 -6.77 -4.78
N THR A 90 35.69 -6.72 -3.66
CA THR A 90 36.56 -7.84 -3.24
C THR A 90 35.73 -9.04 -2.80
N VAL A 91 34.69 -8.78 -2.00
CA VAL A 91 33.72 -9.80 -1.59
C VAL A 91 32.98 -10.35 -2.81
N LYS A 92 32.58 -9.48 -3.75
CA LYS A 92 31.91 -9.88 -4.99
C LYS A 92 32.76 -10.85 -5.80
N ARG A 93 34.04 -10.51 -6.03
CA ARG A 93 34.97 -11.38 -6.77
C ARG A 93 35.12 -12.74 -6.12
N LYS A 94 35.35 -12.80 -4.80
CA LYS A 94 35.46 -14.07 -4.05
C LYS A 94 34.20 -14.93 -4.12
N VAL A 95 33.03 -14.29 -4.12
CA VAL A 95 31.74 -15.00 -4.29
C VAL A 95 31.62 -15.54 -5.72
N GLN A 96 32.02 -14.78 -6.73
CA GLN A 96 32.03 -15.23 -8.13
C GLN A 96 33.00 -16.40 -8.35
N GLU A 97 34.23 -16.31 -7.84
CA GLU A 97 35.23 -17.39 -7.88
C GLU A 97 34.68 -18.70 -7.26
N ALA A 98 33.97 -18.60 -6.12
CA ALA A 98 33.35 -19.76 -5.48
C ALA A 98 32.20 -20.34 -6.34
N ILE A 99 31.40 -19.49 -6.99
CA ILE A 99 30.32 -19.93 -7.88
C ILE A 99 30.88 -20.62 -9.13
N GLU A 100 32.00 -20.12 -9.69
CA GLU A 100 32.67 -20.73 -10.84
C GLU A 100 33.25 -22.12 -10.49
N ALA A 101 33.81 -22.27 -9.29
CA ALA A 101 34.43 -23.52 -8.87
C ALA A 101 33.43 -24.61 -8.43
N PHE A 102 32.34 -24.25 -7.72
CA PHE A 102 31.44 -25.21 -7.08
C PHE A 102 29.98 -25.13 -7.58
N GLY A 103 29.66 -24.15 -8.42
CA GLY A 103 28.29 -23.84 -8.82
C GLY A 103 27.52 -23.09 -7.74
N PHE A 104 26.49 -22.34 -8.15
CA PHE A 104 25.77 -21.42 -7.27
C PHE A 104 25.16 -22.08 -6.03
N LYS A 105 24.50 -23.24 -6.20
CA LYS A 105 23.81 -23.93 -5.11
C LYS A 105 24.76 -24.42 -4.01
N GLU A 106 25.93 -24.91 -4.40
CA GLU A 106 26.91 -25.43 -3.44
C GLU A 106 27.69 -24.29 -2.79
N ALA A 107 28.14 -23.31 -3.58
CA ALA A 107 28.90 -22.16 -3.10
C ALA A 107 28.14 -21.31 -2.07
N MET A 108 26.81 -21.23 -2.20
CA MET A 108 25.95 -20.45 -1.30
C MET A 108 25.47 -21.24 -0.06
N ASP A 109 25.67 -22.55 -0.02
CA ASP A 109 25.25 -23.42 1.08
C ASP A 109 26.35 -23.48 2.17
N PRO A 110 26.12 -22.88 3.36
CA PRO A 110 27.12 -22.83 4.42
C PRO A 110 27.51 -24.20 4.98
N GLN A 111 26.71 -25.26 4.73
CA GLN A 111 27.04 -26.62 5.15
C GLN A 111 27.96 -27.33 4.16
N LYS A 112 27.95 -26.93 2.89
CA LYS A 112 28.74 -27.58 1.83
C LYS A 112 30.01 -26.81 1.51
N HIS A 113 29.93 -25.48 1.48
CA HIS A 113 31.05 -24.63 1.12
C HIS A 113 31.14 -23.40 2.02
N THR A 114 32.37 -23.00 2.35
CA THR A 114 32.63 -21.75 3.06
C THR A 114 33.41 -20.80 2.15
N VAL A 115 32.79 -19.68 1.79
CA VAL A 115 33.48 -18.59 1.08
C VAL A 115 34.34 -17.82 2.07
N TRP A 116 35.65 -17.75 1.84
CA TRP A 116 36.60 -17.12 2.76
C TRP A 116 37.00 -15.71 2.33
N MET A 117 36.88 -14.75 3.23
CA MET A 117 37.50 -13.43 3.04
C MET A 117 39.01 -13.56 3.23
N ASN A 118 39.42 -14.22 4.30
CA ASN A 118 40.80 -14.60 4.57
C ASN A 118 40.78 -16.00 5.19
N LYS A 119 41.37 -16.97 4.48
CA LYS A 119 41.38 -18.37 4.92
C LYS A 119 42.35 -18.58 6.07
N ASP A 120 43.54 -18.00 6.00
CA ASP A 120 44.59 -18.14 7.03
C ASP A 120 44.16 -17.60 8.40
N LYS A 121 43.33 -16.54 8.39
CA LYS A 121 42.76 -15.93 9.60
C LYS A 121 41.39 -16.50 9.98
N ASN A 122 40.91 -17.53 9.30
CA ASN A 122 39.57 -18.11 9.51
C ASN A 122 38.44 -17.06 9.51
N VAL A 123 38.45 -16.15 8.53
CA VAL A 123 37.41 -15.12 8.38
C VAL A 123 36.46 -15.49 7.23
N PRO A 124 35.31 -16.12 7.52
CA PRO A 124 34.34 -16.50 6.50
C PRO A 124 33.43 -15.33 6.11
N ILE A 125 33.00 -15.31 4.85
CA ILE A 125 31.96 -14.43 4.34
C ILE A 125 30.63 -15.15 4.56
N ARG A 126 29.87 -14.74 5.57
CA ARG A 126 28.53 -15.32 5.85
C ARG A 126 27.39 -14.50 5.26
N LYS A 127 27.59 -13.18 5.18
CA LYS A 127 26.56 -12.22 4.76
C LYS A 127 27.21 -11.09 3.97
N VAL A 128 26.57 -10.68 2.89
CA VAL A 128 27.01 -9.61 2.00
C VAL A 128 26.01 -8.46 2.00
N ARG A 129 26.48 -7.24 1.75
CA ARG A 129 25.61 -6.10 1.48
C ARG A 129 25.33 -6.05 -0.02
N ILE A 130 24.07 -5.97 -0.39
CA ILE A 130 23.63 -5.85 -1.77
C ILE A 130 22.91 -4.52 -2.00
N LEU A 131 23.12 -3.93 -3.17
CA LEU A 131 22.35 -2.80 -3.67
C LEU A 131 20.90 -3.24 -3.92
N THR A 132 19.97 -2.34 -3.63
CA THR A 132 18.53 -2.56 -3.82
C THR A 132 17.97 -1.56 -4.83
N GLY A 133 16.84 -1.89 -5.44
CA GLY A 133 16.12 -0.98 -6.36
C GLY A 133 15.28 0.08 -5.66
N VAL A 134 15.40 0.24 -4.34
CA VAL A 134 14.64 1.23 -3.57
C VAL A 134 15.15 2.62 -3.93
N LYS A 135 14.23 3.54 -4.27
CA LYS A 135 14.55 4.94 -4.60
C LYS A 135 14.12 5.92 -3.51
N ASN A 136 12.86 5.81 -3.09
CA ASN A 136 12.23 6.74 -2.15
C ASN A 136 11.66 5.99 -0.93
N PRO A 137 12.51 5.55 0.01
CA PRO A 137 12.04 4.91 1.24
C PRO A 137 11.46 5.93 2.23
N ILE A 138 10.66 5.43 3.16
CA ILE A 138 10.14 6.19 4.29
C ILE A 138 11.24 6.31 5.35
N LEU A 139 11.48 7.53 5.83
CA LEU A 139 12.28 7.80 7.02
C LEU A 139 11.46 7.46 8.27
N LEU A 140 11.70 6.28 8.86
CA LEU A 140 10.86 5.76 9.93
C LEU A 140 11.09 6.51 11.26
N LYS A 141 12.35 6.49 11.72
CA LYS A 141 12.80 7.12 12.96
C LYS A 141 14.32 7.32 12.93
N PRO A 142 14.87 8.25 13.72
CA PRO A 142 16.32 8.41 13.82
C PRO A 142 16.99 7.18 14.47
N HIS A 143 18.25 6.95 14.13
CA HIS A 143 19.11 6.01 14.84
C HIS A 143 19.38 6.51 16.26
N ARG A 144 19.56 5.58 17.21
CA ARG A 144 19.98 5.92 18.59
C ARG A 144 21.30 6.68 18.56
N ASP A 145 22.27 6.14 17.83
CA ASP A 145 23.60 6.72 17.66
C ASP A 145 23.64 7.42 16.30
N VAL A 146 23.48 8.74 16.31
CA VAL A 146 23.33 9.56 15.10
C VAL A 146 24.67 9.67 14.38
N SER A 147 24.69 9.33 13.10
CA SER A 147 25.90 9.49 12.28
C SER A 147 26.15 10.95 11.91
N VAL A 148 27.43 11.32 11.78
CA VAL A 148 27.85 12.59 11.16
C VAL A 148 27.24 12.73 9.76
N LYS A 149 27.17 11.61 9.01
CA LYS A 149 26.61 11.55 7.66
C LYS A 149 25.08 11.57 7.69
N GLU A 150 24.48 12.60 7.11
CA GLU A 150 23.04 12.84 7.15
C GLU A 150 22.21 11.66 6.62
N TYR A 151 22.61 11.09 5.48
CA TYR A 151 21.92 9.95 4.88
C TYR A 151 21.93 8.67 5.75
N LYS A 152 22.74 8.62 6.81
CA LYS A 152 22.80 7.47 7.75
C LYS A 152 22.04 7.70 9.06
N ARG A 153 21.34 8.82 9.21
CA ARG A 153 20.72 9.21 10.49
C ARG A 153 19.40 8.51 10.77
N TYR A 154 18.77 7.89 9.78
CA TYR A 154 17.42 7.32 9.89
C TYR A 154 17.36 5.84 9.48
N TYR A 155 16.41 5.12 10.07
CA TYR A 155 15.96 3.83 9.57
C TYR A 155 15.11 4.04 8.32
N HIS A 156 15.49 3.38 7.21
CA HIS A 156 14.76 3.44 5.96
C HIS A 156 13.92 2.19 5.76
N VAL A 157 12.64 2.36 5.42
CA VAL A 157 11.70 1.26 5.16
C VAL A 157 10.88 1.53 3.89
N VAL A 158 10.37 0.48 3.26
CA VAL A 158 9.50 0.61 2.08
C VAL A 158 8.04 0.59 2.50
N ASN A 159 7.19 1.35 1.83
CA ASN A 159 5.76 1.35 2.08
C ASN A 159 5.12 -0.04 1.82
N ASP A 160 4.23 -0.48 2.70
CA ASP A 160 3.46 -1.73 2.56
C ASP A 160 2.06 -1.51 1.96
N GLY A 161 1.69 -0.25 1.73
CA GLY A 161 0.47 0.11 1.04
C GLY A 161 -0.08 1.45 1.51
N ASN A 162 -1.00 1.98 0.72
CA ASN A 162 -1.63 3.25 1.01
C ASN A 162 -2.93 3.01 1.80
N TYR A 163 -3.20 3.89 2.76
CA TYR A 163 -4.44 3.84 3.54
C TYR A 163 -5.60 4.43 2.73
N CYS A 164 -5.39 5.62 2.15
CA CYS A 164 -6.37 6.27 1.30
C CYS A 164 -5.71 7.18 0.27
N MET A 165 -6.48 7.55 -0.75
CA MET A 165 -6.20 8.61 -1.70
C MET A 165 -7.26 9.69 -1.57
N ALA A 166 -6.84 10.88 -1.18
CA ALA A 166 -7.67 12.07 -1.25
C ALA A 166 -7.70 12.58 -2.68
N ILE A 167 -8.88 12.90 -3.17
CA ILE A 167 -9.11 13.45 -4.51
C ILE A 167 -9.73 14.81 -4.34
N TYR A 168 -9.09 15.81 -4.91
CA TYR A 168 -9.57 17.17 -4.93
C TYR A 168 -10.09 17.49 -6.32
N GLU A 169 -11.18 18.23 -6.40
CA GLU A 169 -11.84 18.60 -7.64
C GLU A 169 -12.13 20.10 -7.66
N GLY A 170 -11.89 20.72 -8.80
CA GLY A 170 -12.18 22.12 -9.03
C GLY A 170 -12.10 22.48 -10.51
N ARG A 171 -12.17 23.78 -10.80
CA ARG A 171 -12.05 24.30 -12.17
C ARG A 171 -10.75 25.09 -12.31
N ASP A 172 -10.06 24.93 -13.43
CA ASP A 172 -8.93 25.79 -13.77
C ASP A 172 -9.40 27.21 -14.13
N ARG A 173 -8.44 28.11 -14.37
CA ARG A 173 -8.73 29.49 -14.81
C ARG A 173 -9.49 29.57 -16.13
N GLN A 174 -9.53 28.48 -16.91
CA GLN A 174 -10.24 28.36 -18.18
C GLN A 174 -11.59 27.63 -18.01
N GLY A 175 -12.04 27.39 -16.78
CA GLY A 175 -13.32 26.75 -16.45
C GLY A 175 -13.34 25.22 -16.63
N ARG A 176 -12.21 24.59 -16.97
CA ARG A 176 -12.12 23.15 -17.21
C ARG A 176 -12.00 22.40 -15.89
N LEU A 177 -12.72 21.28 -15.78
CA LEU A 177 -12.64 20.39 -14.63
C LEU A 177 -11.21 19.85 -14.48
N LYS A 178 -10.64 20.01 -13.29
CA LYS A 178 -9.33 19.49 -12.91
C LYS A 178 -9.45 18.72 -11.61
N ARG A 179 -8.62 17.67 -11.52
CA ARG A 179 -8.48 16.85 -10.33
C ARG A 179 -7.03 16.72 -9.96
N THR A 180 -6.77 16.83 -8.67
CA THR A 180 -5.48 16.55 -8.04
C THR A 180 -5.70 15.50 -6.95
N PHE A 181 -4.61 14.96 -6.42
CA PHE A 181 -4.69 13.92 -5.43
C PHE A 181 -3.55 14.01 -4.42
N GLU A 182 -3.79 13.45 -3.25
CA GLU A 182 -2.80 13.22 -2.22
C GLU A 182 -2.95 11.79 -1.70
N ILE A 183 -1.84 11.12 -1.43
CA ILE A 183 -1.84 9.76 -0.91
C ILE A 183 -1.40 9.78 0.53
N VAL A 184 -2.21 9.14 1.38
CA VAL A 184 -1.88 8.91 2.78
C VAL A 184 -1.45 7.45 2.93
N ASN A 185 -0.21 7.25 3.37
CA ASN A 185 0.26 5.90 3.68
C ASN A 185 -0.28 5.43 5.05
N LYS A 186 -0.18 4.12 5.31
CA LYS A 186 -0.67 3.54 6.57
C LYS A 186 0.06 4.10 7.80
N LEU A 187 1.34 4.47 7.68
CA LEU A 187 2.12 5.03 8.77
C LEU A 187 1.62 6.44 9.16
N GLU A 188 1.33 7.29 8.20
CA GLU A 188 0.72 8.61 8.40
C GLU A 188 -0.67 8.50 9.00
N ALA A 189 -1.52 7.63 8.45
CA ALA A 189 -2.84 7.36 9.00
C ALA A 189 -2.75 6.87 10.45
N ALA A 190 -1.84 5.94 10.73
CA ALA A 190 -1.61 5.45 12.09
C ALA A 190 -1.15 6.55 13.04
N ARG A 191 -0.29 7.49 12.59
CA ARG A 191 0.12 8.65 13.40
C ARG A 191 -1.06 9.58 13.70
N TYR A 192 -1.91 9.83 12.71
CA TYR A 192 -3.10 10.67 12.84
C TYR A 192 -4.14 10.06 13.81
N PHE A 193 -4.41 8.75 13.70
CA PHE A 193 -5.45 8.10 14.51
C PHE A 193 -5.05 7.77 15.95
N LYS A 194 -3.81 8.06 16.37
CA LYS A 194 -3.41 7.90 17.78
C LYS A 194 -4.35 8.70 18.68
N ARG A 195 -4.65 8.15 19.86
CA ARG A 195 -5.41 8.87 20.87
C ARG A 195 -4.59 10.01 21.46
N SER A 196 -3.27 9.83 21.53
CA SER A 196 -2.35 10.88 21.97
C SER A 196 -1.99 11.91 20.89
N ALA A 197 -2.53 11.78 19.67
CA ALA A 197 -2.25 12.76 18.63
C ALA A 197 -2.90 14.10 19.01
N ASP A 198 -2.10 15.16 18.94
CA ASP A 198 -2.64 16.51 18.98
C ASP A 198 -3.44 16.77 17.70
N ARG A 199 -4.73 17.09 17.87
CA ARG A 199 -5.67 17.35 16.78
C ARG A 199 -5.89 18.84 16.55
N GLU A 200 -5.34 19.72 17.39
CA GLU A 200 -5.43 21.16 17.16
C GLU A 200 -4.59 21.56 15.95
N SER A 201 -3.37 21.03 15.82
CA SER A 201 -2.48 21.33 14.68
C SER A 201 -2.84 20.59 13.40
N ARG A 202 -3.61 19.51 13.48
CA ARG A 202 -4.01 18.67 12.34
C ARG A 202 -5.40 18.07 12.57
N PRO A 203 -6.47 18.87 12.38
CA PRO A 203 -7.84 18.46 12.68
C PRO A 203 -8.34 17.37 11.73
N ASP A 204 -7.86 17.38 10.48
CA ASP A 204 -8.24 16.45 9.44
C ASP A 204 -7.07 15.57 8.98
N LEU A 205 -7.40 14.36 8.51
CA LEU A 205 -6.39 13.42 7.99
C LEU A 205 -5.65 14.02 6.78
N VAL A 206 -6.40 14.71 5.93
CA VAL A 206 -5.95 15.43 4.73
C VAL A 206 -6.59 16.82 4.72
N PRO A 207 -5.95 17.82 4.09
CA PRO A 207 -6.56 19.14 3.91
C PRO A 207 -7.95 19.09 3.25
N LEU A 208 -8.80 20.07 3.53
CA LEU A 208 -10.09 20.22 2.85
C LEU A 208 -9.95 20.84 1.45
N SER A 209 -8.82 21.47 1.16
CA SER A 209 -8.48 22.00 -0.16
C SER A 209 -7.01 21.77 -0.48
N ASP A 210 -6.70 21.52 -1.75
CA ASP A 210 -5.32 21.39 -2.22
C ASP A 210 -4.62 22.76 -2.38
N VAL A 211 -3.35 22.72 -2.79
CA VAL A 211 -2.52 23.91 -3.05
C VAL A 211 -3.06 24.80 -4.19
N ASN A 212 -3.97 24.30 -5.02
CA ASN A 212 -4.61 25.04 -6.11
C ASN A 212 -5.99 25.60 -5.70
N GLY A 213 -6.43 25.36 -4.47
CA GLY A 213 -7.76 25.74 -3.98
C GLY A 213 -8.88 24.78 -4.41
N TYR A 214 -8.56 23.61 -4.95
CA TYR A 214 -9.54 22.58 -5.28
C TYR A 214 -10.05 21.91 -4.02
N SER A 215 -11.37 21.78 -3.89
CA SER A 215 -12.00 21.23 -2.69
C SER A 215 -11.90 19.70 -2.67
N LEU A 216 -11.77 19.13 -1.48
CA LEU A 216 -11.76 17.69 -1.27
C LEU A 216 -13.10 17.10 -1.73
N LYS A 217 -13.05 16.24 -2.74
CA LYS A 217 -14.22 15.58 -3.33
C LYS A 217 -14.43 14.18 -2.75
N TYR A 218 -13.38 13.36 -2.72
CA TYR A 218 -13.45 11.98 -2.25
C TYR A 218 -12.24 11.58 -1.41
N LEU A 219 -12.47 10.75 -0.38
CA LEU A 219 -11.43 9.99 0.30
C LEU A 219 -11.56 8.51 -0.09
N LEU A 220 -10.87 8.09 -1.14
CA LEU A 220 -10.91 6.70 -1.62
C LEU A 220 -10.07 5.79 -0.74
N LYS A 221 -10.66 4.67 -0.29
CA LYS A 221 -9.98 3.61 0.45
C LYS A 221 -10.05 2.30 -0.33
N THR A 222 -9.11 1.39 -0.08
CA THR A 222 -9.24 0.00 -0.55
C THR A 222 -10.54 -0.60 -0.03
N GLY A 223 -11.31 -1.24 -0.91
CA GLY A 223 -12.61 -1.82 -0.61
C GLY A 223 -13.80 -0.93 -0.97
N THR A 224 -13.59 0.37 -1.23
CA THR A 224 -14.68 1.28 -1.64
C THR A 224 -15.28 0.83 -2.97
N MET A 225 -16.60 0.76 -3.07
CA MET A 225 -17.29 0.49 -4.32
C MET A 225 -17.44 1.77 -5.17
N VAL A 226 -17.36 1.61 -6.49
CA VAL A 226 -17.50 2.72 -7.45
C VAL A 226 -18.36 2.29 -8.63
N LEU A 227 -19.14 3.22 -9.17
CA LEU A 227 -19.95 3.04 -10.38
C LEU A 227 -19.38 3.92 -11.50
N PHE A 228 -18.91 3.31 -12.58
CA PHE A 228 -18.35 4.06 -13.72
C PHE A 228 -19.42 4.50 -14.72
N TYR A 229 -19.21 5.70 -15.27
CA TYR A 229 -20.00 6.25 -16.38
C TYR A 229 -19.10 6.64 -17.55
N GLU A 230 -19.65 6.69 -18.77
CA GLU A 230 -18.93 6.98 -20.00
C GLU A 230 -19.01 8.45 -20.37
N ASN A 231 -20.22 9.03 -20.35
CA ASN A 231 -20.46 10.38 -20.83
C ASN A 231 -20.81 11.35 -19.71
N SER A 232 -21.90 11.08 -19.00
CA SER A 232 -22.36 11.90 -17.88
C SER A 232 -22.76 11.04 -16.69
N PRO A 233 -22.76 11.58 -15.46
CA PRO A 233 -23.25 10.85 -14.31
C PRO A 233 -24.75 10.53 -14.40
N ASP A 234 -25.52 11.30 -15.16
CA ASP A 234 -26.97 11.16 -15.27
C ASP A 234 -27.39 9.79 -15.84
N GLU A 235 -26.55 9.22 -16.72
CA GLU A 235 -26.81 7.90 -17.31
C GLU A 235 -26.93 6.79 -16.24
N LEU A 236 -26.30 6.96 -15.07
CA LEU A 236 -26.38 5.99 -13.98
C LEU A 236 -27.78 5.92 -13.35
N TYR A 237 -28.54 7.00 -13.38
CA TYR A 237 -29.90 7.02 -12.82
C TYR A 237 -30.92 6.31 -13.71
N GLU A 238 -30.63 6.19 -15.00
CA GLU A 238 -31.49 5.55 -16.01
C GLU A 238 -31.11 4.09 -16.27
N CYS A 239 -29.95 3.65 -15.77
CA CYS A 239 -29.47 2.28 -15.94
C CYS A 239 -30.38 1.25 -15.26
N SER A 240 -30.63 0.14 -15.95
CA SER A 240 -31.16 -1.07 -15.32
C SER A 240 -30.14 -1.66 -14.33
N VAL A 241 -30.60 -2.54 -13.45
CA VAL A 241 -29.71 -3.24 -12.49
C VAL A 241 -28.59 -3.99 -13.21
N GLY A 242 -28.89 -4.62 -14.35
CA GLY A 242 -27.87 -5.32 -15.13
C GLY A 242 -26.82 -4.40 -15.78
N GLU A 243 -27.19 -3.18 -16.14
CA GLU A 243 -26.23 -2.18 -16.62
C GLU A 243 -25.38 -1.61 -15.48
N LEU A 244 -25.98 -1.40 -14.29
CA LEU A 244 -25.24 -1.03 -13.09
C LEU A 244 -24.23 -2.11 -12.68
N ALA A 245 -24.58 -3.40 -12.83
CA ALA A 245 -23.69 -4.50 -12.52
C ALA A 245 -22.41 -4.46 -13.38
N LYS A 246 -22.53 -4.17 -14.68
CA LYS A 246 -21.36 -4.01 -15.58
C LYS A 246 -20.47 -2.82 -15.20
N ARG A 247 -21.02 -1.81 -14.53
CA ARG A 247 -20.36 -0.55 -14.14
C ARG A 247 -19.77 -0.57 -12.74
N LEU A 248 -20.06 -1.59 -11.94
CA LEU A 248 -19.70 -1.67 -10.53
C LEU A 248 -18.32 -2.30 -10.33
N TYR A 249 -17.43 -1.58 -9.64
CA TYR A 249 -16.08 -2.02 -9.34
C TYR A 249 -15.70 -1.73 -7.90
N LYS A 250 -14.68 -2.43 -7.40
CA LYS A 250 -14.07 -2.24 -6.09
C LYS A 250 -12.67 -1.67 -6.22
N VAL A 251 -12.33 -0.65 -5.42
CA VAL A 251 -10.95 -0.16 -5.30
C VAL A 251 -10.06 -1.21 -4.64
N VAL A 252 -8.99 -1.64 -5.32
CA VAL A 252 -8.04 -2.64 -4.80
C VAL A 252 -6.63 -2.10 -4.54
N GLY A 253 -6.25 -0.99 -5.17
CA GLY A 253 -4.93 -0.42 -4.99
C GLY A 253 -4.81 1.02 -5.47
N MET A 254 -3.92 1.77 -4.87
CA MET A 254 -3.66 3.17 -5.17
C MET A 254 -2.15 3.34 -5.36
N ALA A 255 -1.72 3.84 -6.50
CA ALA A 255 -0.30 4.02 -6.84
C ALA A 255 0.12 5.49 -6.67
N GLN A 256 1.39 5.69 -6.32
CA GLN A 256 2.01 7.00 -6.07
C GLN A 256 1.95 7.97 -7.26
N ASP A 257 1.76 7.46 -8.47
CA ASP A 257 1.60 8.22 -9.70
C ASP A 257 0.16 8.70 -9.98
N GLY A 258 -0.76 8.50 -9.02
CA GLY A 258 -2.16 8.90 -9.15
C GLY A 258 -3.00 7.93 -9.97
N ARG A 259 -2.54 6.70 -10.19
CA ARG A 259 -3.35 5.63 -10.79
C ARG A 259 -4.01 4.79 -9.70
N VAL A 260 -5.29 4.50 -9.87
CA VAL A 260 -6.06 3.62 -8.98
C VAL A 260 -6.42 2.35 -9.74
N GLN A 261 -6.26 1.22 -9.06
CA GLN A 261 -6.65 -0.09 -9.55
C GLN A 261 -8.03 -0.45 -9.02
N PHE A 262 -8.88 -0.90 -9.94
CA PHE A 262 -10.24 -1.32 -9.64
C PHE A 262 -10.42 -2.76 -10.12
N LEU A 263 -11.14 -3.56 -9.34
CA LEU A 263 -11.47 -4.94 -9.65
C LEU A 263 -12.97 -5.05 -9.88
N PHE A 264 -13.38 -5.74 -10.94
CA PHE A 264 -14.78 -5.96 -11.22
C PHE A 264 -15.46 -6.67 -10.05
N HIS A 265 -16.66 -6.26 -9.68
CA HIS A 265 -17.24 -6.66 -8.40
C HIS A 265 -17.58 -8.16 -8.31
N GLN A 266 -17.81 -8.84 -9.46
CA GLN A 266 -18.01 -10.29 -9.54
C GLN A 266 -16.73 -11.09 -9.78
N GLU A 267 -15.56 -10.42 -9.89
CA GLU A 267 -14.31 -11.12 -10.16
C GLU A 267 -13.84 -11.88 -8.92
N ALA A 268 -13.74 -13.21 -9.07
CA ALA A 268 -13.36 -14.14 -8.02
C ALA A 268 -12.15 -15.02 -8.41
N ARG A 269 -11.64 -14.91 -9.64
CA ARG A 269 -10.44 -15.62 -10.10
C ARG A 269 -9.20 -15.17 -9.33
N ASP A 270 -8.17 -16.01 -9.35
CA ASP A 270 -6.89 -15.66 -8.74
C ASP A 270 -6.20 -14.52 -9.48
N GLN A 271 -5.33 -13.81 -8.77
CA GLN A 271 -4.65 -12.63 -9.30
C GLN A 271 -3.79 -12.93 -10.52
N LYS A 272 -3.23 -14.15 -10.66
CA LYS A 272 -2.38 -14.49 -11.82
C LYS A 272 -3.22 -14.65 -13.06
N ALA A 273 -4.38 -15.30 -12.98
CA ALA A 273 -5.31 -15.43 -14.11
C ALA A 273 -5.79 -14.05 -14.59
N VAL A 274 -6.20 -13.17 -13.68
CA VAL A 274 -6.64 -11.81 -14.03
C VAL A 274 -5.49 -11.00 -14.67
N THR A 275 -4.28 -11.09 -14.11
CA THR A 275 -3.12 -10.39 -14.65
C THR A 275 -2.64 -10.96 -15.99
N ALA A 276 -2.86 -12.24 -16.28
CA ALA A 276 -2.57 -12.80 -17.60
C ALA A 276 -3.48 -12.20 -18.69
N GLU A 277 -4.74 -11.89 -18.35
CA GLU A 277 -5.73 -11.36 -19.29
C GLU A 277 -5.57 -9.85 -19.54
N CYS A 278 -5.42 -9.06 -18.49
CA CYS A 278 -5.45 -7.59 -18.57
C CYS A 278 -4.21 -6.90 -17.99
N GLY A 279 -3.15 -7.67 -17.69
CA GLY A 279 -1.90 -7.15 -17.14
C GLY A 279 -2.11 -6.43 -15.81
N MET A 280 -1.69 -5.16 -15.78
CA MET A 280 -1.86 -4.30 -14.60
C MET A 280 -3.25 -3.66 -14.51
N GLY A 281 -4.11 -3.86 -15.51
CA GLY A 281 -5.46 -3.32 -15.63
C GLY A 281 -5.61 -2.40 -16.85
N ILE A 282 -6.81 -2.37 -17.44
CA ILE A 282 -7.15 -1.53 -18.59
C ILE A 282 -7.33 -0.07 -18.17
N SER A 283 -6.85 0.87 -18.99
CA SER A 283 -6.79 2.31 -18.63
C SER A 283 -8.07 3.10 -18.93
N VAL A 284 -9.03 2.51 -19.62
CA VAL A 284 -10.28 3.12 -20.03
C VAL A 284 -11.41 2.16 -19.67
N PHE A 285 -12.49 2.69 -19.13
CA PHE A 285 -13.71 1.94 -18.84
C PHE A 285 -14.55 1.79 -20.12
N ASP A 286 -15.09 0.60 -20.36
CA ASP A 286 -16.03 0.29 -21.44
C ASP A 286 -17.20 -0.51 -20.84
N ALA A 287 -18.41 0.04 -20.89
CA ALA A 287 -19.60 -0.60 -20.34
C ALA A 287 -20.03 -1.85 -21.13
N ARG A 288 -19.68 -1.92 -22.44
CA ARG A 288 -20.03 -3.06 -23.31
C ARG A 288 -19.16 -4.27 -23.01
N HIS A 289 -17.89 -4.03 -22.69
CA HIS A 289 -16.91 -5.07 -22.39
C HIS A 289 -16.21 -4.76 -21.05
N PRO A 290 -16.91 -4.97 -19.91
CA PRO A 290 -16.36 -4.66 -18.60
C PRO A 290 -15.13 -5.53 -18.33
N ALA A 291 -13.95 -4.89 -18.32
CA ALA A 291 -12.71 -5.59 -18.06
C ALA A 291 -12.65 -6.08 -16.61
N PRO A 292 -12.04 -7.24 -16.32
CA PRO A 292 -11.86 -7.75 -14.96
C PRO A 292 -11.15 -6.79 -14.01
N LYS A 293 -10.21 -6.01 -14.54
CA LYS A 293 -9.39 -5.07 -13.79
C LYS A 293 -9.13 -3.80 -14.58
N LEU A 294 -9.31 -2.67 -13.92
CA LEU A 294 -9.03 -1.35 -14.46
C LEU A 294 -7.84 -0.73 -13.72
N ARG A 295 -7.09 0.13 -14.40
CA ARG A 295 -6.03 0.97 -13.83
C ARG A 295 -6.10 2.37 -14.42
N ILE A 296 -6.87 3.25 -13.78
CA ILE A 296 -7.23 4.56 -14.32
C ILE A 296 -6.53 5.66 -13.52
N ARG A 297 -6.08 6.72 -14.19
CA ARG A 297 -5.50 7.92 -13.55
C ARG A 297 -6.62 8.80 -12.99
N VAL A 298 -6.40 9.43 -11.84
CA VAL A 298 -7.37 10.32 -11.17
C VAL A 298 -7.95 11.40 -12.10
N SER A 299 -7.13 11.96 -13.00
CA SER A 299 -7.58 12.96 -13.98
C SER A 299 -8.71 12.47 -14.89
N ASN A 300 -8.81 11.15 -15.10
CA ASN A 300 -9.73 10.53 -16.05
C ASN A 300 -10.91 9.86 -15.35
N PHE A 301 -11.12 10.10 -14.06
CA PHE A 301 -12.23 9.50 -13.34
C PHE A 301 -13.57 9.98 -13.87
N LYS A 302 -14.42 9.01 -14.19
CA LYS A 302 -15.81 9.18 -14.54
C LYS A 302 -16.59 8.16 -13.74
N MET A 303 -16.73 8.44 -12.45
CA MET A 303 -17.32 7.49 -11.52
C MET A 303 -18.03 8.19 -10.37
N PHE A 304 -19.05 7.52 -9.86
CA PHE A 304 -19.62 7.75 -8.55
C PHE A 304 -18.93 6.86 -7.51
N VAL A 305 -18.85 7.36 -6.29
CA VAL A 305 -18.15 6.72 -5.17
C VAL A 305 -19.15 6.40 -4.06
N GLU A 306 -19.11 5.16 -3.60
CA GLU A 306 -19.92 4.70 -2.48
C GLU A 306 -19.63 5.53 -1.21
N GLY A 307 -20.69 5.90 -0.50
CA GLY A 307 -20.65 6.75 0.69
C GLY A 307 -20.80 8.24 0.36
N TYR A 308 -20.47 8.68 -0.86
CA TYR A 308 -20.57 10.06 -1.31
C TYR A 308 -21.73 10.27 -2.28
N ASP A 309 -21.75 9.52 -3.38
CA ASP A 309 -22.74 9.71 -4.46
C ASP A 309 -23.83 8.63 -4.44
N PHE A 310 -23.57 7.48 -3.82
CA PHE A 310 -24.54 6.39 -3.64
C PHE A 310 -24.21 5.51 -2.43
N GLU A 311 -25.13 4.63 -2.07
CA GLU A 311 -24.91 3.51 -1.14
C GLU A 311 -25.33 2.21 -1.80
N LEU A 312 -24.56 1.14 -1.58
CA LEU A 312 -24.91 -0.21 -2.00
C LEU A 312 -25.37 -1.00 -0.79
N THR A 313 -26.63 -1.40 -0.77
CA THR A 313 -27.17 -2.21 0.34
C THR A 313 -26.58 -3.62 0.33
N VAL A 314 -26.67 -4.31 1.47
CA VAL A 314 -26.25 -5.72 1.59
C VAL A 314 -27.08 -6.64 0.67
N THR A 315 -28.31 -6.23 0.32
CA THR A 315 -29.19 -6.95 -0.61
C THR A 315 -28.87 -6.67 -2.08
N GLY A 316 -27.91 -5.79 -2.38
CA GLY A 316 -27.50 -5.47 -3.76
C GLY A 316 -28.33 -4.36 -4.41
N GLU A 317 -28.94 -3.46 -3.63
CA GLU A 317 -29.66 -2.29 -4.17
C GLU A 317 -28.77 -1.05 -4.16
N VAL A 318 -28.75 -0.32 -5.27
CA VAL A 318 -28.05 0.98 -5.38
C VAL A 318 -29.03 2.09 -5.00
N LYS A 319 -28.66 2.88 -3.97
CA LYS A 319 -29.39 4.07 -3.53
C LYS A 319 -28.54 5.30 -3.78
N PHE A 320 -28.92 6.10 -4.78
CA PHE A 320 -28.19 7.34 -5.09
C PHE A 320 -28.45 8.43 -4.04
N LYS A 321 -27.41 9.18 -3.69
CA LYS A 321 -27.48 10.37 -2.83
C LYS A 321 -27.65 11.59 -3.74
N ARG A 322 -28.77 12.29 -3.60
CA ARG A 322 -29.05 13.55 -4.31
C ARG A 322 -28.80 14.73 -3.40
#